data_AF-A0A2E0THS8-F1
#
_entry.id   AF-A0A2E0THS8-F1
#
_cell.length_a   1.000
_cell.length_b   1.000
_cell.length_c   1.000
_cell.angle_alpha   90.00
_cell.angle_beta   90.00
_cell.angle_gamma   90.00
#
_symmetry.space_group_name_H-M   'P 1'
#
loop_
_entity.id
_entity.type
_entity.pdbx_description
1 polymer ?
#
loop_
_entity_poly.entity_id
_entity_poly.type
_entity_poly.pdbx_seq_one_letter_code
_entity_poly.pdbx_strand_id
1 'polypeptide(L)'
;MGNVLSSRGRIRRLLQASGPQLPVIPRAVALAASRPFLGFGLWYGRGGEVKLRVAPKALHKMKVRVRQLTRRTRGRSLADVVQSLAAYLNGWRGYFRVAATNKRFRELDEWIRHRLRAYQLKQWKRGTTVFRELHARGMSANAAAQVAANARRWWRNSAMAIHIALPNKLFDGLGLPRLAP
;
A
#
# COMPACT_ATOMS: atom_id res chain seq x y z
N MET A 1 14.05 -9.74 42.05
CA MET A 1 14.00 -10.53 40.80
C MET A 1 12.73 -11.39 40.80
N GLY A 2 11.63 -10.88 40.24
CA GLY A 2 10.28 -11.46 40.39
C GLY A 2 9.88 -12.40 39.25
N ASN A 3 9.99 -13.70 39.54
CA ASN A 3 9.15 -14.82 39.09
C ASN A 3 8.22 -14.64 37.85
N VAL A 4 8.79 -14.61 36.64
CA VAL A 4 8.01 -14.65 35.37
C VAL A 4 7.61 -16.10 34.99
N LEU A 5 8.13 -17.11 35.69
CA LEU A 5 7.93 -18.54 35.37
C LEU A 5 6.66 -19.16 36.01
N SER A 6 6.04 -18.51 37.01
CA SER A 6 4.84 -19.02 37.71
C SER A 6 3.52 -18.89 36.92
N SER A 7 3.44 -17.98 35.95
CA SER A 7 2.17 -17.66 35.27
C SER A 7 1.82 -18.59 34.11
N ARG A 8 2.80 -19.30 33.54
CA ARG A 8 2.60 -20.17 32.36
C ARG A 8 1.69 -21.38 32.63
N GLY A 9 1.75 -21.93 33.84
CA GLY A 9 1.02 -23.15 34.21
C GLY A 9 -0.42 -22.92 34.71
N ARG A 10 -0.80 -21.68 35.06
CA ARG A 10 -2.12 -21.36 35.63
C ARG A 10 -3.19 -21.19 34.56
N ILE A 11 -2.94 -20.36 33.55
CA ILE A 11 -3.90 -20.11 32.46
C ILE A 11 -4.13 -21.39 31.65
N ARG A 12 -3.09 -22.21 31.43
CA ARG A 12 -3.21 -23.50 30.73
C ARG A 12 -4.15 -24.47 31.45
N ARG A 13 -4.04 -24.59 32.78
CA ARG A 13 -4.89 -25.47 33.59
C ARG A 13 -6.36 -25.03 33.56
N LEU A 14 -6.61 -23.72 33.64
CA LEU A 14 -7.96 -23.16 33.57
C LEU A 14 -8.63 -23.37 32.20
N LEU A 15 -7.87 -23.21 31.10
CA LEU A 15 -8.38 -23.40 29.74
C LEU A 15 -8.57 -24.88 29.37
N GLN A 16 -7.88 -25.81 30.01
CA GLN A 16 -8.07 -27.26 29.80
C GLN A 16 -9.31 -27.80 30.54
N ALA A 17 -9.78 -27.10 31.58
CA ALA A 17 -10.96 -27.47 32.35
C ALA A 17 -12.29 -27.03 31.69
N SER A 18 -12.24 -26.22 30.63
CA SER A 18 -13.41 -25.54 30.06
C SER A 18 -13.46 -25.67 28.53
N GLY A 19 -14.08 -26.74 28.01
CA GLY A 19 -14.48 -26.83 26.60
C GLY A 19 -13.42 -27.29 25.59
N PRO A 20 -13.73 -27.25 24.26
CA PRO A 20 -13.02 -28.00 23.25
C PRO A 20 -11.56 -27.55 23.09
N GLN A 21 -10.70 -28.52 22.76
CA GLN A 21 -9.27 -28.31 22.53
C GLN A 21 -9.05 -27.20 21.51
N LEU A 22 -8.58 -26.04 22.00
CA LEU A 22 -8.19 -24.93 21.14
C LEU A 22 -7.13 -25.43 20.15
N PRO A 23 -7.22 -25.06 18.85
CA PRO A 23 -6.22 -25.44 17.86
C PRO A 23 -4.82 -25.05 18.37
N VAL A 24 -3.82 -25.86 18.05
CA VAL A 24 -2.42 -25.62 18.45
C VAL A 24 -1.88 -24.41 17.68
N ILE A 25 -2.26 -23.22 18.15
CA ILE A 25 -1.70 -21.95 17.67
C ILE A 25 -0.27 -21.87 18.23
N PRO A 26 0.74 -21.45 17.45
CA PRO A 26 2.09 -21.23 17.95
C PRO A 26 2.08 -20.17 19.06
N ARG A 27 2.06 -20.62 20.32
CA ARG A 27 2.11 -19.78 21.52
C ARG A 27 3.56 -19.61 21.90
N ALA A 28 4.04 -18.37 21.91
CA ALA A 28 5.41 -18.08 22.27
C ALA A 28 5.49 -16.76 23.04
N VAL A 29 6.25 -16.79 24.13
CA VAL A 29 6.54 -15.61 24.95
C VAL A 29 7.73 -14.90 24.33
N ALA A 30 7.51 -13.68 23.86
CA ALA A 30 8.53 -12.82 23.27
C ALA A 30 8.19 -11.36 23.59
N LEU A 31 9.13 -10.44 23.35
CA LEU A 31 8.87 -9.00 23.47
C LEU A 31 7.67 -8.61 22.60
N ALA A 32 6.76 -7.80 23.13
CA ALA A 32 5.54 -7.40 22.41
C ALA A 32 5.84 -6.70 21.06
N ALA A 33 6.98 -6.01 20.96
CA ALA A 33 7.44 -5.36 19.73
C ALA A 33 7.98 -6.33 18.66
N SER A 34 8.35 -7.56 19.03
CA SER A 34 8.96 -8.54 18.10
C SER A 34 7.92 -9.40 17.37
N ARG A 35 6.66 -9.39 17.79
CA ARG A 35 5.58 -10.15 17.14
C ARG A 35 4.45 -9.26 16.65
N PRO A 36 3.96 -9.48 15.42
CA PRO A 36 2.76 -8.83 14.96
C PRO A 36 1.52 -9.46 15.59
N PHE A 37 0.52 -8.64 15.90
CA PHE A 37 -0.80 -9.05 16.38
C PHE A 37 -1.87 -8.34 15.56
N LEU A 38 -2.85 -9.10 15.03
CA LEU A 38 -3.93 -8.58 14.16
C LEU A 38 -3.45 -7.71 12.99
N GLY A 39 -2.25 -7.97 12.46
CA GLY A 39 -1.68 -7.17 11.37
C GLY A 39 -1.03 -5.85 11.80
N PHE A 40 -0.96 -5.58 13.10
CA PHE A 40 -0.18 -4.50 13.71
C PHE A 40 1.12 -5.05 14.30
N GLY A 41 2.11 -4.19 14.48
CA GLY A 41 3.27 -4.42 15.33
C GLY A 41 3.45 -3.24 16.27
N LEU A 42 4.11 -3.48 17.40
CA LEU A 42 4.45 -2.41 18.35
C LEU A 42 5.85 -1.88 18.06
N TRP A 43 6.08 -0.62 18.41
CA TRP A 43 7.41 -0.02 18.47
C TRP A 43 7.44 1.04 19.56
N TYR A 44 8.62 1.27 20.12
CA TYR A 44 8.81 2.25 21.19
C TYR A 44 9.36 3.54 20.58
N GLY A 45 8.60 4.62 20.76
CA GLY A 45 8.99 5.96 20.37
C GLY A 45 9.93 6.62 21.37
N ARG A 46 10.27 7.88 21.10
CA ARG A 46 11.04 8.71 22.04
C ARG A 46 10.30 8.79 23.38
N GLY A 47 11.03 8.65 24.49
CA GLY A 47 10.43 8.66 25.83
C GLY A 47 9.68 7.39 26.22
N GLY A 48 9.84 6.28 25.47
CA GLY A 48 9.22 4.99 25.81
C GLY A 48 7.75 4.85 25.40
N GLU A 49 7.20 5.83 24.68
CA GLU A 49 5.82 5.80 24.20
C GLU A 49 5.56 4.62 23.26
N VAL A 50 4.56 3.79 23.57
CA VAL A 50 4.21 2.62 22.76
C VAL A 50 3.36 3.07 21.58
N LYS A 51 3.85 2.82 20.36
CA LYS A 51 3.16 3.17 19.11
C LYS A 51 2.85 1.95 18.28
N LEU A 52 1.73 2.02 17.57
CA LEU A 52 1.33 1.02 16.59
C LEU A 52 1.97 1.32 15.24
N ARG A 53 2.44 0.26 14.58
CA ARG A 53 2.82 0.26 13.17
C ARG A 53 2.07 -0.83 12.42
N VAL A 54 1.88 -0.66 11.12
CA VAL A 54 1.38 -1.74 10.27
C VAL A 54 2.45 -2.83 10.16
N ALA A 55 2.06 -4.08 10.40
CA ALA A 55 2.98 -5.22 10.30
C ALA A 55 3.47 -5.41 8.85
N PRO A 56 4.73 -5.83 8.64
CA PRO A 56 5.28 -6.07 7.30
C PRO A 56 4.42 -7.02 6.44
N LYS A 57 3.85 -8.06 7.06
CA LYS A 57 2.96 -9.02 6.39
C LYS A 57 1.68 -8.36 5.87
N ALA A 58 1.10 -7.43 6.62
CA ALA A 58 -0.10 -6.69 6.20
C ALA A 58 0.22 -5.70 5.06
N LEU A 59 1.35 -5.00 5.14
CA LEU A 59 1.84 -4.15 4.04
C LEU A 59 2.08 -4.95 2.76
N HIS A 60 2.71 -6.14 2.88
CA HIS A 60 2.94 -7.02 1.75
C HIS A 60 1.63 -7.45 1.08
N LYS A 61 0.66 -7.93 1.88
CA LYS A 61 -0.68 -8.31 1.39
C LYS A 61 -1.37 -7.16 0.65
N MET A 62 -1.27 -5.94 1.20
CA MET A 62 -1.82 -4.75 0.55
C MET A 62 -1.17 -4.49 -0.80
N LYS A 63 0.17 -4.47 -0.86
CA LYS A 63 0.89 -4.27 -2.13
C LYS A 63 0.56 -5.37 -3.14
N VAL A 64 0.38 -6.63 -2.72
CA VAL A 64 -0.08 -7.71 -3.61
C VAL A 64 -1.48 -7.42 -4.15
N ARG A 65 -2.43 -7.01 -3.30
CA ARG A 65 -3.78 -6.69 -3.73
C ARG A 65 -3.82 -5.51 -4.69
N VAL A 66 -3.09 -4.43 -4.40
CA VAL A 66 -2.93 -3.29 -5.32
C VAL A 66 -2.35 -3.75 -6.66
N ARG A 67 -1.33 -4.62 -6.66
CA ARG A 67 -0.75 -5.15 -7.90
C ARG A 67 -1.77 -5.90 -8.75
N GLN A 68 -2.62 -6.70 -8.11
CA GLN A 68 -3.70 -7.41 -8.76
C GLN A 68 -4.70 -6.41 -9.36
N LEU A 69 -5.18 -5.43 -8.59
CA LEU A 69 -6.17 -4.45 -9.04
C LEU A 69 -5.66 -3.60 -10.20
N THR A 70 -4.40 -3.16 -10.16
CA THR A 70 -3.78 -2.36 -11.22
C THR A 70 -3.04 -3.21 -12.27
N ARG A 71 -3.49 -4.46 -12.51
CA ARG A 71 -2.85 -5.35 -13.49
C ARG A 71 -3.04 -4.81 -14.90
N ARG A 72 -1.91 -4.63 -15.60
CA ARG A 72 -1.78 -3.99 -16.92
C ARG A 72 -2.45 -4.71 -18.11
N THR A 73 -3.07 -5.86 -17.89
CA THR A 73 -3.65 -6.70 -18.96
C THR A 73 -5.18 -6.76 -18.93
N ARG A 74 -5.85 -5.93 -18.12
CA ARG A 74 -7.29 -6.05 -17.86
C ARG A 74 -8.22 -5.27 -18.80
N GLY A 75 -7.70 -4.49 -19.75
CA GLY A 75 -8.53 -3.76 -20.73
C GLY A 75 -9.53 -2.74 -20.14
N ARG A 76 -9.47 -2.44 -18.84
CA ARG A 76 -10.39 -1.50 -18.16
C ARG A 76 -9.90 -0.06 -18.28
N SER A 77 -10.82 0.89 -18.18
CA SER A 77 -10.46 2.31 -18.15
C SER A 77 -9.65 2.65 -16.89
N LEU A 78 -8.89 3.76 -16.93
CA LEU A 78 -8.18 4.23 -15.74
C LEU A 78 -9.15 4.55 -14.60
N ALA A 79 -10.30 5.17 -14.91
CA ALA A 79 -11.33 5.51 -13.93
C ALA A 79 -11.85 4.28 -13.20
N ASP A 80 -12.21 3.20 -13.92
CA ASP A 80 -12.71 1.97 -13.31
C ASP A 80 -11.66 1.30 -12.40
N VAL A 81 -10.39 1.37 -12.82
CA VAL A 81 -9.27 0.85 -12.01
C VAL A 81 -9.10 1.68 -10.74
N VAL A 82 -9.21 3.01 -10.82
CA VAL A 82 -9.13 3.89 -9.65
C VAL A 82 -10.31 3.64 -8.71
N GLN A 83 -11.54 3.52 -9.19
CA GLN A 83 -12.71 3.23 -8.35
C GLN A 83 -12.58 1.88 -7.64
N SER A 84 -12.20 0.83 -8.37
CA SER A 84 -11.93 -0.49 -7.79
C SER A 84 -10.85 -0.43 -6.70
N LEU A 85 -9.84 0.41 -6.91
CA LEU A 85 -8.74 0.61 -5.98
C LEU A 85 -9.18 1.43 -4.76
N ALA A 86 -9.99 2.46 -4.95
CA ALA A 86 -10.51 3.33 -3.91
C ALA A 86 -11.35 2.56 -2.89
N ALA A 87 -12.27 1.70 -3.35
CA ALA A 87 -13.08 0.84 -2.49
C ALA A 87 -12.20 -0.01 -1.54
N TYR A 88 -11.15 -0.62 -2.09
CA TYR A 88 -10.21 -1.42 -1.31
C TYR A 88 -9.37 -0.56 -0.34
N LEU A 89 -8.82 0.56 -0.82
CA LEU A 89 -7.93 1.41 -0.03
C LEU A 89 -8.67 2.11 1.11
N ASN A 90 -9.94 2.48 0.93
CA ASN A 90 -10.77 3.06 2.00
C ASN A 90 -10.96 2.08 3.16
N GLY A 91 -11.32 0.82 2.87
CA GLY A 91 -11.43 -0.21 3.91
C GLY A 91 -10.09 -0.48 4.60
N TRP A 92 -9.00 -0.58 3.82
CA TRP A 92 -7.66 -0.79 4.36
C TRP A 92 -7.19 0.37 5.25
N ARG A 93 -7.38 1.62 4.79
CA ARG A 93 -7.07 2.83 5.55
C ARG A 93 -7.90 2.91 6.82
N GLY A 94 -9.20 2.63 6.74
CA GLY A 94 -10.10 2.64 7.90
C GLY A 94 -9.62 1.69 9.00
N TYR A 95 -9.18 0.49 8.63
CA TYR A 95 -8.65 -0.48 9.59
C TYR A 95 -7.29 -0.06 10.18
N PHE A 96 -6.36 0.41 9.36
CA PHE A 96 -4.99 0.74 9.79
C PHE A 96 -4.80 2.20 10.26
N ARG A 97 -5.86 3.02 10.33
CA ARG A 97 -5.78 4.46 10.69
C ARG A 97 -5.15 4.72 12.05
N VAL A 98 -5.24 3.76 12.97
CA VAL A 98 -4.67 3.84 14.33
C VAL A 98 -3.14 3.68 14.35
N ALA A 99 -2.54 3.24 13.25
CA ALA A 99 -1.09 3.08 13.17
C ALA A 99 -0.42 4.45 13.02
N ALA A 100 0.47 4.81 13.94
CA ALA A 100 1.25 6.05 13.92
C ALA A 100 2.40 5.95 12.88
N THR A 101 2.06 5.87 11.60
CA THR A 101 2.97 5.46 10.52
C THR A 101 2.88 6.34 9.27
N ASN A 102 2.87 7.65 9.44
CA ASN A 102 2.62 8.62 8.36
C ASN A 102 3.63 8.50 7.20
N LYS A 103 4.92 8.31 7.49
CA LYS A 103 5.95 8.16 6.45
C LYS A 103 5.65 6.99 5.49
N ARG A 104 5.32 5.81 6.03
CA ARG A 104 5.02 4.65 5.16
C ARG A 104 3.71 4.83 4.41
N PHE A 105 2.73 5.56 4.94
CA PHE A 105 1.51 5.88 4.19
C PHE A 105 1.80 6.78 2.99
N ARG A 106 2.67 7.80 3.14
CA ARG A 106 3.10 8.65 2.02
C ARG A 106 3.85 7.84 0.95
N GLU A 107 4.78 6.97 1.36
CA GLU A 107 5.50 6.07 0.45
C GLU A 107 4.55 5.14 -0.32
N LEU A 108 3.48 4.67 0.33
CA LEU A 108 2.46 3.85 -0.31
C LEU A 108 1.63 4.65 -1.31
N ASP A 109 1.21 5.86 -0.95
CA ASP A 109 0.49 6.79 -1.82
C ASP A 109 1.30 7.10 -3.10
N GLU A 110 2.59 7.39 -2.95
CA GLU A 110 3.51 7.60 -4.07
C GLU A 110 3.63 6.36 -4.95
N TRP A 111 3.85 5.19 -4.34
CA TRP A 111 3.96 3.93 -5.05
C TRP A 111 2.68 3.58 -5.82
N ILE A 112 1.50 3.82 -5.24
CA ILE A 112 0.19 3.61 -5.88
C ILE A 112 0.03 4.54 -7.08
N ARG A 113 0.28 5.84 -6.94
CA ARG A 113 0.15 6.80 -8.05
C ARG A 113 1.14 6.49 -9.17
N HIS A 114 2.37 6.11 -8.84
CA HIS A 114 3.36 5.67 -9.82
C HIS A 114 2.89 4.43 -10.60
N ARG A 115 2.19 3.48 -9.95
CA ARG A 115 1.56 2.34 -10.64
C ARG A 115 0.46 2.76 -11.60
N LEU A 116 -0.38 3.72 -11.21
CA LEU A 116 -1.47 4.21 -12.05
C LEU A 116 -0.94 4.97 -13.28
N ARG A 117 0.13 5.75 -13.13
CA ARG A 117 0.83 6.36 -14.27
C ARG A 117 1.39 5.31 -15.22
N ALA A 118 2.03 4.27 -14.67
CA ALA A 118 2.55 3.17 -15.48
C ALA A 118 1.45 2.35 -16.15
N TYR A 119 0.25 2.32 -15.55
CA TYR A 119 -0.94 1.72 -16.14
C TYR A 119 -1.43 2.56 -17.33
N GLN A 120 -1.52 3.88 -17.17
CA GLN A 120 -1.95 4.78 -18.24
C GLN A 120 -0.99 4.76 -19.44
N LEU A 121 0.32 4.83 -19.21
CA LEU A 121 1.32 4.72 -20.29
C LEU A 121 1.21 3.39 -21.05
N LYS A 122 0.92 2.30 -20.33
CA LYS A 122 0.70 0.98 -20.94
C LYS A 122 -0.54 0.97 -21.83
N GLN A 123 -1.63 1.61 -21.39
CA GLN A 123 -2.88 1.70 -22.16
C GLN A 123 -2.67 2.41 -23.49
N TRP A 124 -1.90 3.50 -23.52
CA TRP A 124 -1.56 4.17 -24.77
C TRP A 124 -0.73 3.31 -25.73
N LYS A 125 0.10 2.41 -25.20
CA LYS A 125 0.86 1.33 -25.91
C LYS A 125 1.87 1.80 -26.95
N ARG A 126 1.48 2.66 -27.91
CA ARG A 126 2.28 3.16 -29.03
C ARG A 126 2.90 4.52 -28.67
N GLY A 127 4.17 4.70 -29.03
CA GLY A 127 4.90 5.95 -28.76
C GLY A 127 4.22 7.18 -29.36
N THR A 128 3.64 7.06 -30.57
CA THR A 128 2.87 8.14 -31.21
C THR A 128 1.66 8.57 -30.39
N THR A 129 0.91 7.61 -29.85
CA THR A 129 -0.21 7.89 -28.93
C THR A 129 0.30 8.51 -27.64
N VAL A 130 1.37 7.98 -27.04
CA VAL A 130 1.98 8.56 -25.84
C VAL A 130 2.36 10.04 -26.08
N PHE A 131 3.06 10.34 -27.17
CA PHE A 131 3.43 11.72 -27.51
C PHE A 131 2.20 12.64 -27.60
N ARG A 132 1.22 12.25 -28.42
CA ARG A 132 -0.01 13.03 -28.63
C ARG A 132 -0.72 13.31 -27.32
N GLU A 133 -0.91 12.28 -26.50
CA GLU A 133 -1.65 12.38 -25.24
C GLU A 133 -0.88 13.20 -24.18
N LEU A 134 0.45 13.08 -24.13
CA LEU A 134 1.28 13.87 -23.20
C LEU A 134 1.31 15.35 -23.62
N HIS A 135 1.47 15.63 -24.91
CA HIS A 135 1.48 16.99 -25.43
C HIS A 135 0.13 17.69 -25.24
N ALA A 136 -0.97 17.00 -25.54
CA ALA A 136 -2.33 17.49 -25.31
C ALA A 136 -2.63 17.79 -23.82
N ARG A 137 -1.85 17.22 -22.90
CA ARG A 137 -1.95 17.45 -21.45
C ARG A 137 -0.92 18.47 -20.94
N GLY A 138 -0.39 19.31 -21.81
CA GLY A 138 0.46 20.46 -21.45
C GLY A 138 1.94 20.14 -21.26
N MET A 139 2.42 18.96 -21.68
CA MET A 139 3.84 18.67 -21.68
C MET A 139 4.51 19.25 -22.94
N SER A 140 5.67 19.88 -22.80
CA SER A 140 6.45 20.37 -23.96
C SER A 140 6.73 19.24 -24.96
N ALA A 141 6.78 19.56 -26.26
CA ALA A 141 7.06 18.59 -27.32
C ALA A 141 8.35 17.78 -27.05
N ASN A 142 9.42 18.42 -26.61
CA ASN A 142 10.70 17.75 -26.31
C ASN A 142 10.56 16.71 -25.19
N ALA A 143 9.96 17.08 -24.05
CA ALA A 143 9.75 16.16 -22.95
C ALA A 143 8.77 15.03 -23.32
N ALA A 144 7.70 15.33 -24.06
CA ALA A 144 6.75 14.34 -24.55
C ALA A 144 7.43 13.34 -25.50
N ALA A 145 8.29 13.81 -26.41
CA ALA A 145 9.06 12.98 -27.33
C ALA A 145 10.03 12.06 -26.60
N GLN A 146 10.73 12.56 -25.59
CA GLN A 146 11.66 11.76 -24.77
C GLN A 146 10.95 10.60 -24.05
N VAL A 147 9.76 10.86 -23.50
CA VAL A 147 8.92 9.84 -22.85
C VAL A 147 8.36 8.85 -23.88
N ALA A 148 7.91 9.35 -25.03
CA ALA A 148 7.35 8.55 -26.13
C ALA A 148 8.38 7.61 -26.77
N ALA A 149 9.62 8.06 -26.97
CA ALA A 149 10.72 7.23 -27.45
C ALA A 149 10.97 6.03 -26.52
N ASN A 150 10.73 6.22 -25.22
CA ASN A 150 10.89 5.19 -24.20
C ASN A 150 9.57 4.49 -23.82
N ALA A 151 8.53 4.55 -24.67
CA ALA A 151 7.18 4.04 -24.37
C ALA A 151 7.07 2.52 -24.13
N ARG A 152 8.17 1.76 -24.17
CA ARG A 152 8.25 0.35 -23.74
C ARG A 152 8.67 0.18 -22.27
N ARG A 153 9.20 1.22 -21.62
CA ARG A 153 9.69 1.22 -20.22
C ARG A 153 8.74 1.96 -19.28
N TRP A 154 7.47 1.53 -19.21
CA TRP A 154 6.39 2.26 -18.50
C TRP A 154 6.70 2.58 -17.05
N TRP A 155 7.29 1.65 -16.29
CA TRP A 155 7.64 1.88 -14.89
C TRP A 155 8.68 3.00 -14.76
N ARG A 156 9.77 2.93 -15.51
CA ARG A 156 10.84 3.94 -15.49
C ARG A 156 10.32 5.32 -15.88
N ASN A 157 9.39 5.40 -16.83
CA ASN A 157 8.82 6.66 -17.31
C ASN A 157 7.68 7.21 -16.44
N SER A 158 7.30 6.52 -15.36
CA SER A 158 6.18 6.94 -14.49
C SER A 158 6.58 7.89 -13.36
N ALA A 159 7.76 8.49 -13.47
CA ALA A 159 8.31 9.46 -12.53
C ALA A 159 8.66 10.79 -13.24
N MET A 160 8.97 11.83 -12.46
CA MET A 160 9.45 13.12 -12.96
C MET A 160 8.45 13.83 -13.89
N ALA A 161 8.84 14.15 -15.12
CA ALA A 161 8.13 15.02 -16.06
C ALA A 161 6.69 14.57 -16.38
N ILE A 162 6.39 13.28 -16.27
CA ILE A 162 5.03 12.77 -16.52
C ILE A 162 4.00 13.30 -15.51
N HIS A 163 4.44 13.82 -14.35
CA HIS A 163 3.54 14.42 -13.37
C HIS A 163 2.85 15.69 -13.90
N ILE A 164 3.41 16.33 -14.94
CA ILE A 164 2.76 17.45 -15.65
C ILE A 164 1.48 16.96 -16.31
N ALA A 165 1.58 15.88 -17.10
CA ALA A 165 0.44 15.33 -17.83
C ALA A 165 -0.49 14.44 -16.98
N LEU A 166 0.04 13.79 -15.93
CA LEU A 166 -0.70 12.92 -15.01
C LEU A 166 -0.46 13.37 -13.55
N PRO A 167 -0.99 14.55 -13.16
CA PRO A 167 -0.77 15.12 -11.84
C PRO A 167 -1.49 14.34 -10.74
N ASN A 168 -1.09 14.54 -9.48
CA ASN A 168 -1.80 13.92 -8.35
C ASN A 168 -3.28 14.31 -8.32
N LYS A 169 -3.60 15.57 -8.66
CA LYS A 169 -4.98 16.08 -8.74
C LYS A 169 -5.87 15.28 -9.69
N LEU A 170 -5.32 14.73 -10.78
CA LEU A 170 -6.07 13.87 -11.69
C LEU A 170 -6.61 12.64 -10.95
N PHE A 171 -5.75 11.97 -10.18
CA PHE A 171 -6.14 10.78 -9.43
C PHE A 171 -7.06 11.11 -8.26
N ASP A 172 -6.84 12.25 -7.61
CA ASP A 172 -7.75 12.75 -6.56
C ASP A 172 -9.16 12.98 -7.15
N GLY A 173 -9.26 13.60 -8.33
CA GLY A 173 -10.52 13.82 -9.05
C GLY A 173 -11.20 12.53 -9.55
N LEU A 174 -10.43 11.47 -9.77
CA LEU A 174 -10.95 10.13 -10.06
C LEU A 174 -11.38 9.36 -8.80
N GLY A 175 -11.24 9.94 -7.61
CA GLY A 175 -11.66 9.35 -6.34
C GLY A 175 -10.61 8.48 -5.66
N LEU A 176 -9.32 8.57 -6.03
CA LEU A 176 -8.25 7.86 -5.33
C LEU A 176 -8.08 8.43 -3.90
N PRO A 177 -8.26 7.63 -2.83
CA PRO A 177 -8.09 8.13 -1.47
C PRO A 177 -6.61 8.34 -1.14
N ARG A 178 -6.32 9.34 -0.30
CA ARG A 178 -5.01 9.53 0.31
C ARG A 178 -4.90 8.70 1.59
N LEU A 179 -3.85 7.89 1.70
CA LEU A 179 -3.59 7.06 2.88
C LEU A 179 -2.97 7.88 4.00
N ALA A 180 -2.04 8.76 3.66
CA ALA A 180 -1.46 9.69 4.62
C ALA A 180 -2.48 10.79 4.99
N PRO A 181 -2.61 11.14 6.28
CA PRO A 181 -3.27 12.37 6.68
C PRO A 181 -2.51 13.61 6.19
#